data_AF-A0A929A9B0-F1
#
_entry.id   AF-A0A929A9B0-F1
#
_cell.length_a   1.000
_cell.length_b   1.000
_cell.length_c   1.000
_cell.angle_alpha   90.00
_cell.angle_beta   90.00
_cell.angle_gamma   90.00
#
_symmetry.space_group_name_H-M   'P 1'
#
loop_
_entity.id
_entity.type
_entity.pdbx_description
1 polymer ?
#
loop_
_entity_poly.entity_id
_entity_poly.type
_entity_poly.pdbx_seq_one_letter_code
_entity_poly.pdbx_strand_id
1 'polypeptide(L)'
;MALIVQKYGGTSVGSAERIQVVARRIAKTAAAGHSVVVVVSAMGKTTDTLVKLANEVSSNPSRRELDMLLSTGEQVSIALLSMALQELGQPAVSLTGAQVGIVTEATHTRARILSIETDRLHRHLNNGEVVVVAGFQGISSLADLEITTLGRGGSDTSAVALAASLKADACEIYTDVPGILTADPRIVPDARLMKEITADEMLELASLGAKVLHPRAVEIARNYGVTLVVRSSWSDAPGTRVVSPIPQPRSLEGLEIAQPVDGVAFDTDQAKVAMLRVPDHPGIAARLFREIAQQALNVDLIIQSVHEGNLNDIAFTVTKPSLNRAEAVAAAIAPALRHDPDPNSSEAEVMVERNMAKVSISGAGMIGRPGVAAQMFSTLASAGVNIEMISTSEVQVSCAITEADCDRAIAALCETFKVTTSPSNLGNVHLVKDADTPPVRGAALDHNQARIAIRQVPDRPGMAARIFALLAEHTVSVDMIIQSQRCRWIEGTVTRDIAFTIARSDVEVAYELLNKAIMEWGCEDVLVDTAIAKVSIVGIGMVHRPGVAAQMFEAIAQRGINIQMIATSEIKVSCLVAEADGVSALQAVHDVFGLAGNTRIDVPA
;
A
#
# COMPACT_ATOMS: atom_id res chain seq x y z
N MET A 1 -22.37 -4.67 -27.38
CA MET A 1 -22.18 -3.25 -27.02
C MET A 1 -21.67 -3.26 -25.60
N ALA A 2 -20.42 -2.86 -25.39
CA ALA A 2 -19.81 -2.80 -24.05
C ALA A 2 -19.79 -1.34 -23.57
N LEU A 3 -19.87 -1.12 -22.26
CA LEU A 3 -19.68 0.18 -21.63
C LEU A 3 -18.25 0.28 -21.11
N ILE A 4 -17.49 1.25 -21.63
CA ILE A 4 -16.08 1.46 -21.31
C ILE A 4 -15.92 2.83 -20.65
N VAL A 5 -15.29 2.85 -19.48
CA VAL A 5 -14.81 4.10 -18.87
C VAL A 5 -13.34 4.29 -19.23
N GLN A 6 -12.97 5.43 -19.82
CA GLN A 6 -11.58 5.75 -20.16
C GLN A 6 -11.11 6.95 -19.36
N LYS A 7 -9.99 6.85 -18.67
CA LYS A 7 -9.36 7.97 -17.98
C LYS A 7 -8.10 8.41 -18.70
N TYR A 8 -7.94 9.70 -18.94
CA TYR A 8 -6.71 10.27 -19.52
C TYR A 8 -6.01 11.18 -18.52
N GLY A 9 -4.75 10.84 -18.17
CA GLY A 9 -3.92 11.64 -17.28
C GLY A 9 -3.45 12.97 -17.89
N GLY A 10 -2.96 13.89 -17.05
CA GLY A 10 -2.60 15.26 -17.47
C GLY A 10 -1.54 15.31 -18.57
N THR A 11 -0.59 14.38 -18.60
CA THR A 11 0.39 14.27 -19.69
C THR A 11 -0.29 13.87 -21.01
N SER A 12 -1.33 13.04 -20.98
CA SER A 12 -2.09 12.61 -22.15
C SER A 12 -2.93 13.73 -22.78
N VAL A 13 -3.23 14.79 -22.03
CA VAL A 13 -4.00 15.96 -22.50
C VAL A 13 -3.24 17.28 -22.35
N GLY A 14 -1.91 17.22 -22.25
CA GLY A 14 -1.08 18.40 -21.95
C GLY A 14 -0.99 19.46 -23.05
N SER A 15 -1.49 19.19 -24.27
CA SER A 15 -1.54 20.14 -25.38
C SER A 15 -2.77 19.90 -26.26
N ALA A 16 -3.12 20.87 -27.10
CA ALA A 16 -4.23 20.76 -28.04
C ALA A 16 -4.06 19.57 -29.00
N GLU A 17 -2.84 19.34 -29.50
CA GLU A 17 -2.52 18.22 -30.38
C GLU A 17 -2.75 16.88 -29.67
N ARG A 18 -2.35 16.78 -28.40
CA ARG A 18 -2.58 15.57 -27.58
C ARG A 18 -4.07 15.35 -27.32
N ILE A 19 -4.83 16.40 -27.04
CA ILE A 19 -6.30 16.34 -26.90
C ILE A 19 -6.94 15.81 -28.20
N GLN A 20 -6.51 16.28 -29.37
CA GLN A 20 -7.01 15.77 -30.65
C GLN A 20 -6.65 14.29 -30.89
N VAL A 21 -5.46 13.84 -30.47
CA VAL A 21 -5.08 12.41 -30.53
C VAL A 21 -6.00 11.58 -29.64
N VAL A 22 -6.24 12.02 -28.41
CA VAL A 22 -7.16 11.37 -27.46
C VAL A 22 -8.59 11.33 -28.03
N ALA A 23 -9.08 12.43 -28.59
CA ALA A 23 -10.40 12.49 -29.23
C ALA A 23 -10.56 11.47 -30.37
N ARG A 24 -9.54 11.32 -31.23
CA ARG A 24 -9.55 10.30 -32.30
C ARG A 24 -9.62 8.88 -31.75
N ARG A 25 -8.92 8.59 -30.65
CA ARG A 25 -8.97 7.27 -29.98
C ARG A 25 -10.35 6.98 -29.40
N ILE A 26 -10.94 7.96 -28.72
CA ILE A 26 -12.28 7.85 -28.15
C ILE A 26 -13.32 7.63 -29.27
N ALA A 27 -13.26 8.43 -30.34
CA ALA A 27 -14.13 8.29 -31.50
C ALA A 27 -14.00 6.91 -32.17
N LYS A 28 -12.78 6.38 -32.28
CA LYS A 28 -12.54 5.00 -32.77
C LYS A 28 -13.19 3.95 -31.85
N THR A 29 -13.15 4.15 -30.54
CA THR A 29 -13.78 3.27 -29.55
C THR A 29 -15.31 3.31 -29.68
N ALA A 30 -15.89 4.51 -29.78
CA ALA A 30 -17.33 4.68 -29.99
C ALA A 30 -17.80 4.08 -31.34
N ALA A 31 -17.04 4.30 -32.42
CA ALA A 31 -17.32 3.75 -33.75
C ALA A 31 -17.27 2.21 -33.79
N ALA A 32 -16.56 1.56 -32.86
CA ALA A 32 -16.58 0.10 -32.69
C ALA A 32 -17.87 -0.42 -32.00
N GLY A 33 -18.82 0.47 -31.68
CA GLY A 33 -20.10 0.12 -31.08
C GLY A 33 -20.07 0.00 -29.55
N HIS A 34 -19.16 0.72 -28.91
CA HIS A 34 -19.07 0.83 -27.45
C HIS A 34 -19.70 2.13 -26.95
N SER A 35 -20.35 2.07 -25.79
CA SER A 35 -20.73 3.27 -25.03
C SER A 35 -19.52 3.73 -24.23
N VAL A 36 -19.20 5.03 -24.27
CA VAL A 36 -17.94 5.54 -23.69
C VAL A 36 -18.21 6.69 -22.73
N VAL A 37 -17.70 6.53 -21.51
CA VAL A 37 -17.57 7.63 -20.52
C VAL A 37 -16.09 7.95 -20.39
N VAL A 38 -15.73 9.23 -20.43
CA VAL A 38 -14.34 9.68 -20.40
C VAL A 38 -14.11 10.52 -19.16
N VAL A 39 -13.06 10.23 -18.39
CA VAL A 39 -12.60 11.06 -17.28
C VAL A 39 -11.28 11.71 -17.66
N VAL A 40 -11.15 13.01 -17.43
CA VAL A 40 -9.95 13.75 -17.85
C VAL A 40 -9.39 14.53 -16.66
N SER A 41 -8.07 14.41 -16.44
CA SER A 41 -7.33 15.24 -15.48
C SER A 41 -7.02 16.62 -16.06
N ALA A 42 -6.61 17.57 -15.21
CA ALA A 42 -6.13 18.86 -15.68
C ALA A 42 -4.93 18.73 -16.63
N MET A 43 -4.80 19.65 -17.59
CA MET A 43 -3.75 19.62 -18.61
C MET A 43 -2.34 19.75 -18.00
N GLY A 44 -1.43 18.84 -18.34
CA GLY A 44 0.00 18.94 -18.01
C GLY A 44 0.27 19.20 -16.52
N LYS A 45 0.98 20.30 -16.24
CA LYS A 45 1.35 20.75 -14.88
C LYS A 45 0.42 21.84 -14.32
N THR A 46 -0.79 21.96 -14.85
CA THR A 46 -1.74 23.03 -14.48
C THR A 46 -2.07 22.98 -12.99
N THR A 47 -2.36 21.80 -12.43
CA THR A 47 -2.65 21.65 -10.99
C THR A 47 -1.49 22.15 -10.12
N ASP A 48 -0.25 21.77 -10.44
CA ASP A 48 0.93 22.21 -9.69
C ASP A 48 1.11 23.74 -9.78
N THR A 49 0.81 24.33 -10.94
CA THR A 49 0.87 25.77 -11.16
C THR A 49 -0.17 26.50 -10.29
N LEU A 50 -1.39 25.97 -10.21
CA LEU A 50 -2.47 26.51 -9.37
C LEU A 50 -2.14 26.41 -7.89
N VAL A 51 -1.61 25.26 -7.43
CA VAL A 51 -1.14 25.10 -6.04
C VAL A 51 -0.03 26.08 -5.71
N LYS A 52 0.94 26.25 -6.62
CA LYS A 52 2.03 27.21 -6.43
C LYS A 52 1.49 28.63 -6.29
N LEU A 53 0.58 29.05 -7.18
CA LEU A 53 -0.04 30.37 -7.12
C LEU A 53 -0.82 30.59 -5.81
N ALA A 54 -1.57 29.58 -5.34
CA ALA A 54 -2.27 29.67 -4.06
C ALA A 54 -1.30 29.89 -2.88
N ASN A 55 -0.16 29.20 -2.89
CA ASN A 55 0.88 29.34 -1.85
C ASN A 55 1.64 30.67 -1.94
N GLU A 56 1.75 31.27 -3.13
CA GLU A 56 2.28 32.63 -3.30
C GLU A 56 1.32 33.69 -2.73
N VAL A 57 0.01 33.42 -2.74
CA VAL A 57 -1.03 34.32 -2.19
C VAL A 57 -1.21 34.15 -0.67
N SER A 58 -1.13 32.93 -0.17
CA SER A 58 -1.32 32.62 1.27
C SER A 58 -0.39 31.51 1.71
N SER A 59 0.24 31.66 2.89
CA SER A 59 1.02 30.59 3.54
C SER A 59 0.15 29.48 4.14
N ASN A 60 -1.16 29.73 4.28
CA ASN A 60 -2.14 28.75 4.76
C ASN A 60 -3.46 28.93 3.99
N PRO A 61 -3.49 28.56 2.70
CA PRO A 61 -4.68 28.72 1.87
C PRO A 61 -5.84 27.88 2.41
N SER A 62 -7.05 28.45 2.43
CA SER A 62 -8.25 27.74 2.83
C SER A 62 -8.47 26.51 1.93
N ARG A 63 -8.70 25.35 2.55
CA ARG A 63 -8.88 24.07 1.83
C ARG A 63 -10.09 24.10 0.90
N ARG A 64 -11.17 24.80 1.29
CA ARG A 64 -12.36 25.00 0.45
C ARG A 64 -12.04 25.76 -0.84
N GLU A 65 -11.27 26.84 -0.72
CA GLU A 65 -10.87 27.66 -1.87
C GLU A 65 -9.89 26.92 -2.78
N LEU A 66 -9.01 26.09 -2.19
CA LEU A 66 -8.15 25.21 -2.98
C LEU A 66 -8.98 24.23 -3.81
N ASP A 67 -10.01 23.61 -3.24
CA ASP A 67 -10.86 22.69 -4.00
C ASP A 67 -11.54 23.38 -5.18
N MET A 68 -12.10 24.57 -4.93
CA MET A 68 -12.66 25.41 -5.98
C MET A 68 -11.62 25.73 -7.07
N LEU A 69 -10.43 26.20 -6.67
CA LEU A 69 -9.35 26.57 -7.59
C LEU A 69 -8.90 25.39 -8.45
N LEU A 70 -8.59 24.25 -7.83
CA LEU A 70 -8.02 23.09 -8.53
C LEU A 70 -9.03 22.42 -9.48
N SER A 71 -10.32 22.47 -9.14
CA SER A 71 -11.39 21.92 -9.99
C SER A 71 -11.46 22.58 -11.38
N THR A 72 -11.02 23.84 -11.50
CA THR A 72 -11.06 24.61 -12.75
C THR A 72 -10.20 23.99 -13.85
N GLY A 73 -9.07 23.37 -13.49
CA GLY A 73 -8.15 22.77 -14.46
C GLY A 73 -8.79 21.61 -15.24
N GLU A 74 -9.65 20.83 -14.59
CA GLU A 74 -10.38 19.73 -15.24
C GLU A 74 -11.58 20.22 -16.03
N GLN A 75 -12.27 21.28 -15.56
CA GLN A 75 -13.36 21.90 -16.31
C GLN A 75 -12.90 22.41 -17.68
N VAL A 76 -11.71 23.03 -17.75
CA VAL A 76 -11.07 23.42 -19.02
C VAL A 76 -10.82 22.19 -19.90
N SER A 77 -10.28 21.12 -19.32
CA SER A 77 -9.87 19.91 -20.06
C SER A 77 -11.07 19.18 -20.68
N ILE A 78 -12.17 19.03 -19.94
CA ILE A 78 -13.37 18.36 -20.47
C ILE A 78 -14.05 19.16 -21.57
N ALA A 79 -14.05 20.50 -21.47
CA ALA A 79 -14.62 21.36 -22.50
C ALA A 79 -13.85 21.22 -23.81
N LEU A 80 -12.51 21.34 -23.75
CA LEU A 80 -11.64 21.20 -24.92
C LEU A 80 -11.75 19.81 -25.58
N LEU A 81 -11.80 18.73 -24.77
CA LEU A 81 -11.93 17.38 -25.32
C LEU A 81 -13.30 17.17 -25.97
N SER A 82 -14.36 17.70 -25.39
CA SER A 82 -15.71 17.59 -25.93
C SER A 82 -15.84 18.34 -27.26
N MET A 83 -15.26 19.54 -27.37
CA MET A 83 -15.16 20.28 -28.63
C MET A 83 -14.38 19.49 -29.69
N ALA A 84 -13.25 18.87 -29.31
CA ALA A 84 -12.45 18.06 -30.23
C ALA A 84 -13.18 16.82 -30.74
N LEU A 85 -14.02 16.19 -29.91
CA LEU A 85 -14.88 15.07 -30.33
C LEU A 85 -15.97 15.52 -31.30
N GLN A 86 -16.63 16.65 -31.01
CA GLN A 86 -17.66 17.23 -31.86
C GLN A 86 -17.11 17.63 -33.23
N GLU A 87 -15.90 18.18 -33.30
CA GLU A 87 -15.20 18.50 -34.55
C GLU A 87 -14.94 17.25 -35.41
N LEU A 88 -14.74 16.09 -34.77
CA LEU A 88 -14.61 14.78 -35.46
C LEU A 88 -15.97 14.17 -35.85
N GLY A 89 -17.08 14.87 -35.58
CA GLY A 89 -18.43 14.38 -35.83
C GLY A 89 -18.94 13.36 -34.80
N GLN A 90 -18.24 13.16 -33.68
CA GLN A 90 -18.69 12.31 -32.58
C GLN A 90 -19.51 13.16 -31.59
N PRO A 91 -20.82 12.88 -31.40
CA PRO A 91 -21.61 13.55 -30.38
C PRO A 91 -20.98 13.36 -29.00
N ALA A 92 -20.77 14.45 -28.27
CA ALA A 92 -20.13 14.44 -26.97
C ALA A 92 -20.65 15.56 -26.08
N VAL A 93 -20.68 15.32 -24.76
CA VAL A 93 -21.13 16.28 -23.74
C VAL A 93 -20.17 16.30 -22.55
N SER A 94 -19.81 17.50 -22.09
CA SER A 94 -19.00 17.69 -20.89
C SER A 94 -19.88 17.82 -19.64
N LEU A 95 -19.56 17.11 -18.56
CA LEU A 95 -20.24 17.21 -17.25
C LEU A 95 -19.24 17.41 -16.11
N THR A 96 -19.54 18.34 -15.20
CA THR A 96 -18.79 18.51 -13.94
C THR A 96 -19.21 17.50 -12.88
N GLY A 97 -18.44 17.36 -11.79
CA GLY A 97 -18.79 16.46 -10.68
C GLY A 97 -20.19 16.72 -10.10
N ALA A 98 -20.56 17.99 -9.93
CA ALA A 98 -21.90 18.39 -9.50
C ALA A 98 -23.01 18.00 -10.51
N GLN A 99 -22.73 18.13 -11.81
CA GLN A 99 -23.69 17.81 -12.86
C GLN A 99 -23.90 16.32 -13.05
N VAL A 100 -22.87 15.51 -12.78
CA VAL A 100 -22.97 14.05 -12.70
C VAL A 100 -23.69 13.63 -11.43
N GLY A 101 -23.46 14.32 -10.30
CA GLY A 101 -23.96 13.94 -8.99
C GLY A 101 -22.98 13.08 -8.21
N ILE A 102 -21.68 13.40 -8.27
CA ILE A 102 -20.64 12.76 -7.46
C ILE A 102 -20.67 13.38 -6.06
N VAL A 103 -21.28 12.70 -5.11
CA VAL A 103 -21.40 13.17 -3.71
C VAL A 103 -20.21 12.63 -2.91
N THR A 104 -19.60 13.49 -2.08
CA THR A 104 -18.42 13.15 -1.27
C THR A 104 -18.59 13.57 0.18
N GLU A 105 -17.67 13.15 1.04
CA GLU A 105 -17.49 13.77 2.36
C GLU A 105 -17.22 15.29 2.24
N ALA A 106 -17.52 16.06 3.29
CA ALA A 106 -17.24 17.50 3.37
C ALA A 106 -15.76 17.83 3.70
N THR A 107 -14.86 16.83 3.65
CA THR A 107 -13.44 17.00 3.97
C THR A 107 -12.69 17.47 2.73
N HIS A 108 -12.54 18.79 2.57
CA HIS A 108 -11.82 19.38 1.45
C HIS A 108 -10.39 18.85 1.27
N THR A 109 -9.91 18.90 0.03
CA THR A 109 -8.59 18.45 -0.49
C THR A 109 -8.31 16.95 -0.46
N ARG A 110 -9.18 16.13 0.17
CA ARG A 110 -8.99 14.68 0.33
C ARG A 110 -10.33 13.94 0.47
N ALA A 111 -11.40 14.47 -0.10
CA ALA A 111 -12.74 13.92 0.07
C ALA A 111 -12.84 12.49 -0.47
N ARG A 112 -13.75 11.71 0.09
CA ARG A 112 -14.08 10.35 -0.35
C ARG A 112 -15.48 10.33 -0.95
N ILE A 113 -15.64 9.62 -2.07
CA ILE A 113 -16.90 9.45 -2.78
C ILE A 113 -17.85 8.61 -1.92
N LEU A 114 -19.03 9.16 -1.68
CA LEU A 114 -20.13 8.50 -0.98
C LEU A 114 -21.03 7.79 -1.98
N SER A 115 -21.44 8.47 -3.04
CA SER A 115 -22.33 7.94 -4.07
C SER A 115 -22.16 8.70 -5.38
N ILE A 116 -22.65 8.11 -6.47
CA ILE A 116 -22.69 8.72 -7.79
C ILE A 116 -24.07 8.49 -8.39
N GLU A 117 -24.74 9.57 -8.79
CA GLU A 117 -25.99 9.52 -9.55
C GLU A 117 -25.73 9.11 -11.01
N THR A 118 -26.46 8.12 -11.52
CA THR A 118 -26.20 7.54 -12.85
C THR A 118 -27.20 7.92 -13.93
N ASP A 119 -28.39 8.42 -13.55
CA ASP A 119 -29.51 8.64 -14.49
C ASP A 119 -29.17 9.57 -15.64
N ARG A 120 -28.46 10.66 -15.34
CA ARG A 120 -28.03 11.63 -16.36
C ARG A 120 -27.01 11.03 -17.31
N LEU A 121 -26.08 10.22 -16.81
CA LEU A 121 -25.09 9.53 -17.63
C LEU A 121 -25.77 8.57 -18.59
N HIS A 122 -26.68 7.72 -18.10
CA HIS A 122 -27.44 6.79 -18.94
C HIS A 122 -28.25 7.51 -20.02
N ARG A 123 -28.86 8.66 -19.71
CA ARG A 123 -29.61 9.45 -20.70
C ARG A 123 -28.75 9.87 -21.90
N HIS A 124 -27.55 10.41 -21.63
CA HIS A 124 -26.63 10.83 -22.69
C HIS A 124 -26.04 9.63 -23.46
N LEU A 125 -25.66 8.55 -22.74
CA LEU A 125 -25.16 7.33 -23.37
C LEU A 125 -26.21 6.69 -24.31
N ASN A 126 -27.48 6.69 -23.91
CA ASN A 126 -28.59 6.17 -24.73
C ASN A 126 -28.84 7.01 -25.99
N ASN A 127 -28.42 8.28 -26.00
CA ASN A 127 -28.47 9.15 -27.19
C ASN A 127 -27.26 8.95 -28.12
N GLY A 128 -26.36 8.01 -27.81
CA GLY A 128 -25.13 7.78 -28.57
C GLY A 128 -24.04 8.82 -28.33
N GLU A 129 -24.16 9.62 -27.27
CA GLU A 129 -23.18 10.63 -26.91
C GLU A 129 -22.03 10.02 -26.09
N VAL A 130 -20.82 10.49 -26.33
CA VAL A 130 -19.68 10.28 -25.42
C VAL A 130 -19.81 11.26 -24.26
N VAL A 131 -19.81 10.76 -23.02
CA VAL A 131 -19.91 11.62 -21.84
C VAL A 131 -18.53 11.89 -21.28
N VAL A 132 -18.10 13.15 -21.29
CA VAL A 132 -16.78 13.59 -20.77
C VAL A 132 -16.96 14.23 -19.40
N VAL A 133 -16.52 13.54 -18.35
CA VAL A 133 -16.68 13.94 -16.96
C VAL A 133 -15.39 14.55 -16.42
N ALA A 134 -15.50 15.68 -15.71
CA ALA A 134 -14.35 16.21 -14.97
C ALA A 134 -14.04 15.27 -13.80
N GLY A 135 -12.83 14.70 -13.79
CA GLY A 135 -12.37 13.84 -12.70
C GLY A 135 -12.17 14.61 -11.40
N PHE A 136 -11.64 13.95 -10.35
CA PHE A 136 -11.07 14.53 -9.11
C PHE A 136 -11.98 15.42 -8.26
N GLN A 137 -13.15 15.84 -8.74
CA GLN A 137 -14.06 16.74 -8.07
C GLN A 137 -15.42 16.10 -7.81
N GLY A 138 -16.05 16.53 -6.72
CA GLY A 138 -17.41 16.18 -6.35
C GLY A 138 -18.08 17.35 -5.63
N ILE A 139 -19.15 17.02 -4.91
CA ILE A 139 -19.89 17.96 -4.07
C ILE A 139 -20.10 17.38 -2.68
N SER A 140 -20.04 18.22 -1.65
CA SER A 140 -20.28 17.79 -0.27
C SER A 140 -21.72 17.31 -0.03
N SER A 141 -22.68 17.91 -0.73
CA SER A 141 -24.10 17.53 -0.70
C SER A 141 -24.80 18.01 -1.98
N LEU A 142 -25.91 17.35 -2.34
CA LEU A 142 -26.78 17.79 -3.44
C LEU A 142 -27.52 19.10 -3.14
N ALA A 143 -27.57 19.52 -1.86
CA ALA A 143 -28.24 20.74 -1.45
C ALA A 143 -27.32 21.97 -1.54
N ASP A 144 -26.07 21.85 -1.08
CA ASP A 144 -25.14 22.97 -0.95
C ASP A 144 -24.22 23.10 -2.16
N LEU A 145 -23.96 22.00 -2.87
CA LEU A 145 -23.12 21.93 -4.07
C LEU A 145 -21.69 22.49 -3.88
N GLU A 146 -21.20 22.55 -2.64
CA GLU A 146 -19.83 22.96 -2.34
C GLU A 146 -18.84 21.99 -2.99
N ILE A 147 -17.93 22.53 -3.80
CA ILE A 147 -16.96 21.74 -4.55
C ILE A 147 -15.96 21.12 -3.58
N THR A 148 -15.79 19.82 -3.71
CA THR A 148 -14.77 19.06 -3.00
C THR A 148 -13.81 18.43 -4.00
N THR A 149 -12.55 18.23 -3.59
CA THR A 149 -11.60 17.46 -4.37
C THR A 149 -11.18 16.19 -3.65
N LEU A 150 -10.88 15.16 -4.43
CA LEU A 150 -10.56 13.81 -3.95
C LEU A 150 -9.09 13.66 -3.55
N GLY A 151 -8.26 14.69 -3.74
CA GLY A 151 -6.82 14.65 -3.50
C GLY A 151 -6.03 13.99 -4.63
N ARG A 152 -4.75 13.70 -4.38
CA ARG A 152 -3.87 13.08 -5.40
C ARG A 152 -4.48 11.78 -5.92
N GLY A 153 -4.34 11.54 -7.23
CA GLY A 153 -4.95 10.41 -7.92
C GLY A 153 -6.47 10.45 -8.03
N GLY A 154 -7.12 11.56 -7.63
CA GLY A 154 -8.58 11.68 -7.63
C GLY A 154 -9.24 11.39 -8.98
N SER A 155 -8.60 11.73 -10.10
CA SER A 155 -9.16 11.40 -11.42
C SER A 155 -9.18 9.88 -11.70
N ASP A 156 -8.21 9.11 -11.18
CA ASP A 156 -8.24 7.64 -11.27
C ASP A 156 -9.41 7.11 -10.42
N THR A 157 -9.53 7.58 -9.18
CA THR A 157 -10.62 7.24 -8.27
C THR A 157 -12.00 7.54 -8.89
N SER A 158 -12.18 8.72 -9.49
CA SER A 158 -13.43 9.09 -10.18
C SER A 158 -13.76 8.12 -11.32
N ALA A 159 -12.77 7.74 -12.13
CA ALA A 159 -13.00 6.83 -13.25
C ALA A 159 -13.43 5.44 -12.81
N VAL A 160 -12.77 4.89 -11.79
CA VAL A 160 -13.13 3.57 -11.28
C VAL A 160 -14.47 3.60 -10.54
N ALA A 161 -14.75 4.66 -9.76
CA ALA A 161 -16.04 4.83 -9.10
C ALA A 161 -17.19 4.93 -10.13
N LEU A 162 -17.01 5.70 -11.21
CA LEU A 162 -17.98 5.75 -12.31
C LEU A 162 -18.18 4.38 -12.97
N ALA A 163 -17.08 3.65 -13.20
CA ALA A 163 -17.15 2.30 -13.76
C ALA A 163 -17.93 1.34 -12.85
N ALA A 164 -17.70 1.41 -11.53
CA ALA A 164 -18.43 0.62 -10.55
C ALA A 164 -19.93 0.98 -10.54
N SER A 165 -20.27 2.28 -10.45
CA SER A 165 -21.66 2.75 -10.41
C SER A 165 -22.44 2.43 -11.68
N LEU A 166 -21.80 2.52 -12.85
CA LEU A 166 -22.42 2.23 -14.13
C LEU A 166 -22.37 0.74 -14.52
N LYS A 167 -21.70 -0.11 -13.72
CA LYS A 167 -21.43 -1.51 -14.05
C LYS A 167 -20.74 -1.67 -15.41
N ALA A 168 -19.73 -0.83 -15.65
CA ALA A 168 -18.95 -0.84 -16.89
C ALA A 168 -18.16 -2.15 -17.04
N ASP A 169 -17.97 -2.59 -18.29
CA ASP A 169 -17.24 -3.82 -18.62
C ASP A 169 -15.73 -3.67 -18.36
N ALA A 170 -15.20 -2.46 -18.53
CA ALA A 170 -13.81 -2.14 -18.26
C ALA A 170 -13.62 -0.65 -17.91
N CYS A 171 -12.59 -0.39 -17.10
CA CYS A 171 -12.06 0.93 -16.86
C CYS A 171 -10.60 1.00 -17.34
N GLU A 172 -10.36 1.76 -18.41
CA GLU A 172 -9.04 1.93 -19.02
C GLU A 172 -8.37 3.19 -18.47
N ILE A 173 -7.18 3.06 -17.87
CA ILE A 173 -6.38 4.17 -17.38
C ILE A 173 -5.25 4.45 -18.37
N TYR A 174 -5.38 5.55 -19.11
CA TYR A 174 -4.40 6.03 -20.08
C TYR A 174 -3.41 6.99 -19.45
N THR A 175 -2.14 6.66 -19.63
CA THR A 175 -1.00 7.38 -19.07
C THR A 175 0.18 7.41 -20.06
N ASP A 176 1.32 7.88 -19.61
CA ASP A 176 2.56 8.00 -20.37
C ASP A 176 3.43 6.73 -20.39
N VAL A 177 3.09 5.75 -19.56
CA VAL A 177 3.74 4.43 -19.54
C VAL A 177 2.95 3.38 -20.32
N PRO A 178 3.59 2.35 -20.90
CA PRO A 178 2.90 1.29 -21.64
C PRO A 178 1.96 0.44 -20.77
N GLY A 179 2.17 0.40 -19.46
CA GLY A 179 1.41 -0.37 -18.48
C GLY A 179 2.18 -0.43 -17.16
N ILE A 180 1.96 -1.48 -16.38
CA ILE A 180 2.64 -1.71 -15.11
C ILE A 180 3.91 -2.54 -15.37
N LEU A 181 5.03 -2.06 -14.86
CA LEU A 181 6.35 -2.67 -15.03
C LEU A 181 6.76 -3.44 -13.76
N THR A 182 7.67 -4.40 -13.89
CA THR A 182 8.20 -5.16 -12.75
C THR A 182 8.97 -4.34 -11.73
N ALA A 183 9.48 -3.18 -12.13
CA ALA A 183 10.16 -2.19 -11.29
C ALA A 183 10.12 -0.82 -12.01
N ASP A 184 10.58 0.24 -11.35
CA ASP A 184 10.72 1.55 -11.98
C ASP A 184 11.83 1.51 -13.06
N PRO A 185 11.50 1.74 -14.34
CA PRO A 185 12.46 1.64 -15.44
C PRO A 185 13.54 2.73 -15.41
N ARG A 186 13.34 3.80 -14.63
CA ARG A 186 14.35 4.85 -14.41
C ARG A 186 15.49 4.36 -13.53
N ILE A 187 15.22 3.36 -12.68
CA ILE A 187 16.18 2.76 -11.75
C ILE A 187 16.68 1.40 -12.28
N VAL A 188 15.78 0.64 -12.92
CA VAL A 188 16.03 -0.71 -13.45
C VAL A 188 15.66 -0.74 -14.94
N PRO A 189 16.59 -0.44 -15.87
CA PRO A 189 16.28 -0.19 -17.29
C PRO A 189 15.68 -1.38 -18.06
N ASP A 190 15.91 -2.59 -17.59
CA ASP A 190 15.39 -3.85 -18.15
C ASP A 190 14.09 -4.32 -17.47
N ALA A 191 13.43 -3.44 -16.70
CA ALA A 191 12.11 -3.71 -16.14
C ALA A 191 11.10 -4.14 -17.22
N ARG A 192 10.40 -5.25 -16.95
CA ARG A 192 9.50 -5.90 -17.91
C ARG A 192 8.06 -5.41 -17.78
N LEU A 193 7.39 -5.19 -18.92
CA LEU A 193 5.95 -4.96 -18.96
C LEU A 193 5.17 -6.20 -18.53
N MET A 194 4.32 -6.05 -17.53
CA MET A 194 3.41 -7.09 -17.09
C MET A 194 2.21 -7.16 -18.04
N LYS A 195 1.81 -8.38 -18.41
CA LYS A 195 0.53 -8.59 -19.11
C LYS A 195 -0.64 -8.46 -18.14
N GLU A 196 -0.49 -9.07 -16.97
CA GLU A 196 -1.50 -9.13 -15.91
C GLU A 196 -0.84 -9.02 -14.55
N ILE A 197 -1.58 -8.45 -13.59
CA ILE A 197 -1.25 -8.36 -12.17
C ILE A 197 -2.54 -8.45 -11.36
N THR A 198 -2.52 -9.07 -10.19
CA THR A 198 -3.71 -9.07 -9.32
C THR A 198 -3.92 -7.71 -8.65
N ALA A 199 -5.16 -7.40 -8.26
CA ALA A 199 -5.45 -6.17 -7.54
C ALA A 199 -4.74 -6.09 -6.19
N ASP A 200 -4.58 -7.21 -5.48
CA ASP A 200 -3.85 -7.25 -4.21
C ASP A 200 -2.34 -7.00 -4.40
N GLU A 201 -1.72 -7.59 -5.43
CA GLU A 201 -0.32 -7.27 -5.79
C GLU A 201 -0.17 -5.81 -6.21
N MET A 202 -1.14 -5.27 -6.97
CA MET A 202 -1.09 -3.87 -7.40
C MET A 202 -1.31 -2.90 -6.25
N LEU A 203 -2.17 -3.21 -5.27
CA LEU A 203 -2.36 -2.40 -4.06
C LEU A 203 -1.04 -2.26 -3.29
N GLU A 204 -0.33 -3.37 -3.11
CA GLU A 204 0.97 -3.39 -2.43
C GLU A 204 2.07 -2.69 -3.23
N LEU A 205 2.09 -2.79 -4.56
CA LEU A 205 3.08 -2.07 -5.37
C LEU A 205 2.78 -0.57 -5.48
N ALA A 206 1.52 -0.17 -5.58
CA ALA A 206 1.10 1.22 -5.74
C ALA A 206 1.49 2.06 -4.52
N SER A 207 1.35 1.50 -3.32
CA SER A 207 1.72 2.13 -2.06
C SER A 207 3.24 2.29 -1.89
N LEU A 208 4.03 1.40 -2.50
CA LEU A 208 5.50 1.46 -2.53
C LEU A 208 6.06 2.47 -3.54
N GLY A 209 5.21 3.36 -4.09
CA GLY A 209 5.64 4.42 -5.00
C GLY A 209 5.63 4.04 -6.47
N ALA A 210 5.01 2.92 -6.88
CA ALA A 210 4.71 2.66 -8.28
C ALA A 210 3.69 3.70 -8.81
N LYS A 211 4.19 4.80 -9.40
CA LYS A 211 3.43 6.01 -9.79
C LYS A 211 2.43 5.83 -10.96
N VAL A 212 1.96 4.61 -11.22
CA VAL A 212 1.14 4.28 -12.40
C VAL A 212 -0.35 4.30 -12.10
N LEU A 213 -0.76 3.81 -10.93
CA LEU A 213 -2.15 3.78 -10.47
C LEU A 213 -2.23 4.26 -9.04
N HIS A 214 -3.26 5.05 -8.73
CA HIS A 214 -3.53 5.43 -7.35
C HIS A 214 -4.14 4.26 -6.55
N PRO A 215 -3.66 3.95 -5.33
CA PRO A 215 -4.15 2.80 -4.55
C PRO A 215 -5.67 2.79 -4.33
N ARG A 216 -6.28 3.96 -4.03
CA ARG A 216 -7.74 4.10 -3.88
C ARG A 216 -8.54 3.63 -5.11
N ALA A 217 -8.01 3.84 -6.31
CA ALA A 217 -8.66 3.39 -7.54
C ALA A 217 -8.60 1.86 -7.67
N VAL A 218 -7.45 1.26 -7.33
CA VAL A 218 -7.27 -0.20 -7.32
C VAL A 218 -8.17 -0.85 -6.26
N GLU A 219 -8.32 -0.22 -5.09
CA GLU A 219 -9.21 -0.65 -4.02
C GLU A 219 -10.67 -0.75 -4.52
N ILE A 220 -11.19 0.32 -5.11
CA ILE A 220 -12.57 0.33 -5.63
C ILE A 220 -12.71 -0.75 -6.70
N ALA A 221 -11.74 -0.89 -7.59
CA ALA A 221 -11.78 -1.91 -8.63
C ALA A 221 -11.80 -3.34 -8.05
N ARG A 222 -11.04 -3.59 -7.00
CA ARG A 222 -11.07 -4.88 -6.28
C ARG A 222 -12.42 -5.11 -5.62
N ASN A 223 -12.91 -4.11 -4.89
CA ASN A 223 -14.12 -4.22 -4.07
C ASN A 223 -15.40 -4.39 -4.89
N TYR A 224 -15.45 -3.79 -6.09
CA TYR A 224 -16.61 -3.83 -6.98
C TYR A 224 -16.39 -4.68 -8.24
N GLY A 225 -15.23 -5.34 -8.37
CA GLY A 225 -14.89 -6.21 -9.51
C GLY A 225 -14.79 -5.48 -10.85
N VAL A 226 -14.35 -4.22 -10.84
CA VAL A 226 -14.11 -3.46 -12.07
C VAL A 226 -12.83 -3.98 -12.71
N THR A 227 -12.90 -4.39 -13.97
CA THR A 227 -11.70 -4.76 -14.74
C THR A 227 -10.91 -3.50 -15.09
N LEU A 228 -9.71 -3.32 -14.53
CA LEU A 228 -8.83 -2.21 -14.89
C LEU A 228 -7.83 -2.61 -15.98
N VAL A 229 -7.53 -1.66 -16.87
CA VAL A 229 -6.47 -1.81 -17.88
C VAL A 229 -5.61 -0.55 -17.91
N VAL A 230 -4.34 -0.67 -17.58
CA VAL A 230 -3.37 0.44 -17.69
C VAL A 230 -2.75 0.44 -19.07
N ARG A 231 -2.81 1.56 -19.78
CA ARG A 231 -2.35 1.68 -21.17
C ARG A 231 -1.60 2.98 -21.40
N SER A 232 -0.75 3.00 -22.42
CA SER A 232 -0.17 4.26 -22.92
C SER A 232 -1.14 4.99 -23.83
N SER A 233 -1.23 6.31 -23.70
CA SER A 233 -1.95 7.17 -24.65
C SER A 233 -1.22 7.32 -26.00
N TRP A 234 0.05 6.93 -26.09
CA TRP A 234 0.87 7.03 -27.31
C TRP A 234 0.97 5.73 -28.11
N SER A 235 0.34 4.66 -27.63
CA SER A 235 0.41 3.34 -28.25
C SER A 235 -0.95 2.65 -28.25
N ASP A 236 -1.18 1.78 -29.24
CA ASP A 236 -2.33 0.89 -29.29
C ASP A 236 -2.05 -0.47 -28.61
N ALA A 237 -0.87 -0.62 -27.99
CA ALA A 237 -0.52 -1.80 -27.21
C ALA A 237 -1.58 -2.11 -26.13
N PRO A 238 -1.80 -3.40 -25.80
CA PRO A 238 -2.84 -3.83 -24.88
C PRO A 238 -2.65 -3.33 -23.45
N GLY A 239 -1.40 -3.05 -23.06
CA GLY A 239 -1.04 -2.60 -21.72
C GLY A 239 -1.10 -3.73 -20.69
N THR A 240 -1.42 -3.39 -19.44
CA THR A 240 -1.50 -4.34 -18.32
C THR A 240 -2.91 -4.41 -17.78
N ARG A 241 -3.45 -5.62 -17.64
CA ARG A 241 -4.73 -5.85 -16.96
C ARG A 241 -4.51 -6.01 -15.45
N VAL A 242 -5.31 -5.33 -14.64
CA VAL A 242 -5.40 -5.60 -13.21
C VAL A 242 -6.60 -6.50 -12.98
N VAL A 243 -6.35 -7.70 -12.49
CA VAL A 243 -7.38 -8.72 -12.27
C VAL A 243 -7.77 -8.75 -10.79
N SER A 244 -9.07 -8.80 -10.53
CA SER A 244 -9.61 -8.87 -9.17
C SER A 244 -10.27 -10.23 -8.95
N PRO A 245 -10.26 -10.76 -7.71
CA PRO A 245 -11.12 -11.89 -7.37
C PRO A 245 -12.61 -11.52 -7.57
N ILE A 246 -13.48 -12.53 -7.63
CA ILE A 246 -14.92 -12.30 -7.77
C ILE A 246 -15.40 -11.42 -6.60
N PRO A 247 -15.97 -10.23 -6.87
CA PRO A 247 -16.36 -9.32 -5.81
C PRO A 247 -17.52 -9.90 -5.00
N GLN A 248 -17.49 -9.69 -3.68
CA GLN A 248 -18.69 -9.86 -2.87
C GLN A 248 -19.67 -8.72 -3.17
N PRO A 249 -21.00 -8.95 -3.11
CA PRO A 249 -21.97 -7.87 -3.29
C PRO A 249 -21.74 -6.75 -2.26
N ARG A 250 -21.46 -5.53 -2.75
CA ARG A 250 -21.31 -4.31 -1.93
C ARG A 250 -22.33 -3.26 -2.36
N SER A 251 -22.78 -2.46 -1.40
CA SER A 251 -23.60 -1.29 -1.71
C SER A 251 -22.78 -0.27 -2.49
N LEU A 252 -23.43 0.44 -3.41
CA LEU A 252 -22.87 1.63 -4.06
C LEU A 252 -23.01 2.88 -3.19
N GLU A 253 -23.77 2.80 -2.09
CA GLU A 253 -23.77 3.82 -1.03
C GLU A 253 -22.53 3.64 -0.14
N GLY A 254 -21.86 4.76 0.15
CA GLY A 254 -20.60 4.77 0.90
C GLY A 254 -19.42 4.21 0.12
N LEU A 255 -19.36 4.45 -1.20
CA LEU A 255 -18.46 3.82 -2.16
C LEU A 255 -16.99 3.75 -1.69
N GLU A 256 -16.47 4.81 -1.07
CA GLU A 256 -15.10 4.88 -0.52
C GLU A 256 -15.00 4.95 1.01
N ILE A 257 -16.13 5.11 1.71
CA ILE A 257 -16.17 5.25 3.18
C ILE A 257 -16.71 4.01 3.89
N ALA A 258 -17.03 2.95 3.14
CA ALA A 258 -17.31 1.63 3.67
C ALA A 258 -16.18 1.17 4.61
N GLN A 259 -16.43 0.10 5.36
CA GLN A 259 -15.53 -0.41 6.40
C GLN A 259 -14.08 -0.46 5.89
N PRO A 260 -13.12 0.25 6.53
CA PRO A 260 -11.72 0.30 6.05
C PRO A 260 -11.04 -1.08 6.14
N VAL A 261 -11.57 -1.92 7.02
CA VAL A 261 -11.18 -3.31 7.22
C VAL A 261 -12.25 -4.16 6.55
N ASP A 262 -11.83 -5.06 5.66
CA ASP A 262 -12.71 -6.00 4.97
C ASP A 262 -12.89 -7.30 5.77
N GLY A 263 -11.94 -7.60 6.67
CA GLY A 263 -12.00 -8.81 7.48
C GLY A 263 -11.01 -8.83 8.62
N VAL A 264 -11.33 -9.68 9.61
CA VAL A 264 -10.41 -10.11 10.66
C VAL A 264 -10.02 -11.55 10.37
N ALA A 265 -8.71 -11.81 10.32
CA ALA A 265 -8.13 -13.13 10.20
C ALA A 265 -7.41 -13.49 11.49
N PHE A 266 -7.34 -14.79 11.78
CA PHE A 266 -6.57 -15.31 12.89
C PHE A 266 -5.92 -16.65 12.52
N ASP A 267 -4.81 -16.95 13.18
CA ASP A 267 -4.10 -18.20 13.04
C ASP A 267 -3.52 -18.63 14.39
N THR A 268 -4.04 -19.72 14.93
CA THR A 268 -3.57 -20.33 16.18
C THR A 268 -2.53 -21.43 15.93
N ASP A 269 -2.26 -21.82 14.68
CA ASP A 269 -1.17 -22.74 14.33
C ASP A 269 0.13 -21.98 14.10
N GLN A 270 0.48 -21.08 15.03
CA GLN A 270 1.66 -20.24 14.95
C GLN A 270 2.56 -20.46 16.16
N ALA A 271 3.86 -20.43 15.92
CA ALA A 271 4.89 -20.42 16.94
C ALA A 271 6.02 -19.50 16.51
N LYS A 272 6.62 -18.79 17.48
CA LYS A 272 7.70 -17.83 17.26
C LYS A 272 9.05 -18.46 17.55
N VAL A 273 10.01 -18.17 16.68
CA VAL A 273 11.45 -18.35 16.91
C VAL A 273 12.10 -16.98 16.81
N ALA A 274 12.90 -16.60 17.81
CA ALA A 274 13.62 -15.34 17.83
C ALA A 274 15.11 -15.60 18.07
N MET A 275 15.94 -14.97 17.26
CA MET A 275 17.38 -14.87 17.39
C MET A 275 17.70 -13.50 17.99
N LEU A 276 18.01 -13.47 19.29
CA LEU A 276 18.28 -12.24 20.01
C LEU A 276 19.75 -11.87 19.91
N ARG A 277 20.05 -10.57 19.82
CA ARG A 277 21.42 -10.03 19.83
C ARG A 277 22.31 -10.67 18.76
N VAL A 278 21.79 -10.82 17.55
CA VAL A 278 22.61 -11.18 16.39
C VAL A 278 23.38 -9.95 15.92
N PRO A 279 24.58 -10.09 15.34
CA PRO A 279 25.28 -8.94 14.79
C PRO A 279 24.49 -8.22 13.70
N ASP A 280 24.63 -6.90 13.63
CA ASP A 280 24.00 -6.05 12.63
C ASP A 280 24.97 -5.72 11.51
N HIS A 281 25.20 -6.68 10.62
CA HIS A 281 26.00 -6.49 9.41
C HIS A 281 25.46 -7.33 8.24
N PRO A 282 25.88 -7.04 6.99
CA PRO A 282 25.41 -7.77 5.82
C PRO A 282 25.59 -9.28 5.96
N GLY A 283 24.56 -10.04 5.55
CA GLY A 283 24.61 -11.51 5.45
C GLY A 283 24.03 -12.31 6.62
N ILE A 284 23.71 -11.68 7.76
CA ILE A 284 23.17 -12.38 8.94
C ILE A 284 21.78 -12.97 8.65
N ALA A 285 20.82 -12.14 8.21
CA ALA A 285 19.48 -12.59 7.81
C ALA A 285 19.54 -13.60 6.65
N ALA A 286 20.39 -13.33 5.65
CA ALA A 286 20.57 -14.22 4.50
C ALA A 286 20.96 -15.63 4.93
N ARG A 287 21.97 -15.75 5.80
CA ARG A 287 22.44 -17.03 6.32
C ARG A 287 21.36 -17.76 7.11
N LEU A 288 20.68 -17.07 8.03
CA LEU A 288 19.61 -17.66 8.85
C LEU A 288 18.50 -18.25 7.96
N PHE A 289 17.93 -17.44 7.07
CA PHE A 289 16.78 -17.85 6.28
C PHE A 289 17.14 -18.81 5.15
N ARG A 290 18.38 -18.81 4.66
CA ARG A 290 18.86 -19.81 3.70
C ARG A 290 18.86 -21.21 4.30
N GLU A 291 19.38 -21.37 5.51
CA GLU A 291 19.40 -22.69 6.18
C GLU A 291 17.99 -23.15 6.58
N ILE A 292 17.12 -22.23 7.03
CA ILE A 292 15.70 -22.53 7.26
C ILE A 292 15.03 -23.02 5.96
N ALA A 293 15.29 -22.34 4.84
CA ALA A 293 14.73 -22.71 3.55
C ALA A 293 15.26 -24.06 3.02
N GLN A 294 16.53 -24.40 3.27
CA GLN A 294 17.09 -25.72 2.92
C GLN A 294 16.39 -26.88 3.62
N GLN A 295 15.82 -26.64 4.81
CA GLN A 295 14.99 -27.60 5.53
C GLN A 295 13.52 -27.60 5.10
N ALA A 296 13.19 -26.88 4.01
CA ALA A 296 11.83 -26.69 3.49
C ALA A 296 10.83 -26.19 4.54
N LEU A 297 11.31 -25.36 5.49
CA LEU A 297 10.46 -24.74 6.49
C LEU A 297 9.81 -23.48 5.91
N ASN A 298 8.48 -23.44 6.00
CA ASN A 298 7.70 -22.25 5.67
C ASN A 298 7.75 -21.27 6.84
N VAL A 299 8.12 -20.04 6.53
CA VAL A 299 8.10 -18.91 7.45
C VAL A 299 6.96 -17.97 7.04
N ASP A 300 6.23 -17.45 8.01
CA ASP A 300 5.12 -16.53 7.80
C ASP A 300 5.55 -15.07 8.11
N LEU A 301 5.53 -14.67 9.38
CA LEU A 301 6.04 -13.36 9.77
C LEU A 301 7.56 -13.40 9.86
N ILE A 302 8.23 -12.37 9.34
CA ILE A 302 9.64 -12.06 9.59
C ILE A 302 9.72 -10.62 10.06
N ILE A 303 10.28 -10.44 11.25
CA ILE A 303 10.37 -9.16 11.92
C ILE A 303 11.81 -8.95 12.37
N GLN A 304 12.42 -7.86 11.91
CA GLN A 304 13.68 -7.36 12.42
C GLN A 304 13.50 -5.91 12.82
N SER A 305 13.75 -5.60 14.09
CA SER A 305 13.55 -4.26 14.65
C SER A 305 14.76 -3.36 14.45
N VAL A 306 14.81 -2.25 15.16
CA VAL A 306 15.92 -1.31 15.15
C VAL A 306 17.09 -1.87 15.94
N HIS A 307 18.29 -1.69 15.40
CA HIS A 307 19.53 -2.14 16.02
C HIS A 307 19.80 -1.40 17.35
N GLU A 308 20.48 -2.09 18.26
CA GLU A 308 21.00 -1.54 19.51
C GLU A 308 22.53 -1.69 19.48
N GLY A 309 23.22 -0.57 19.30
CA GLY A 309 24.65 -0.60 18.98
C GLY A 309 24.89 -1.33 17.66
N ASN A 310 25.65 -2.43 17.70
CA ASN A 310 25.98 -3.26 16.53
C ASN A 310 25.23 -4.61 16.52
N LEU A 311 24.13 -4.71 17.27
CA LEU A 311 23.34 -5.93 17.42
C LEU A 311 21.88 -5.67 17.05
N ASN A 312 21.17 -6.69 16.60
CA ASN A 312 19.75 -6.66 16.30
C ASN A 312 19.07 -7.96 16.74
N ASP A 313 17.74 -8.00 16.69
CA ASP A 313 16.94 -9.19 16.93
C ASP A 313 16.19 -9.56 15.65
N ILE A 314 16.22 -10.82 15.27
CA ILE A 314 15.45 -11.36 14.15
C ILE A 314 14.46 -12.37 14.69
N ALA A 315 13.17 -12.13 14.47
CA ALA A 315 12.13 -13.07 14.83
C ALA A 315 11.30 -13.46 13.64
N PHE A 316 10.81 -14.69 13.69
CA PHE A 316 9.95 -15.21 12.65
C PHE A 316 8.96 -16.23 13.20
N THR A 317 7.86 -16.42 12.49
CA THR A 317 6.85 -17.42 12.85
C THR A 317 6.84 -18.60 11.89
N VAL A 318 6.56 -19.77 12.45
CA VAL A 318 6.39 -21.04 11.74
C VAL A 318 5.16 -21.74 12.29
N THR A 319 4.69 -22.77 11.58
CA THR A 319 3.61 -23.60 12.11
C THR A 319 4.04 -24.36 13.37
N LYS A 320 3.12 -24.65 14.30
CA LYS A 320 3.47 -25.37 15.54
C LYS A 320 4.14 -26.73 15.29
N PRO A 321 3.75 -27.53 14.28
CA PRO A 321 4.46 -28.77 13.93
C PRO A 321 5.91 -28.55 13.46
N SER A 322 6.24 -27.35 13.00
CA SER A 322 7.56 -27.00 12.47
C SER A 322 8.49 -26.38 13.50
N LEU A 323 7.97 -25.96 14.67
CA LEU A 323 8.72 -25.25 15.72
C LEU A 323 10.02 -25.95 16.11
N ASN A 324 9.96 -27.22 16.52
CA ASN A 324 11.15 -27.96 16.99
C ASN A 324 12.25 -28.04 15.91
N ARG A 325 11.86 -28.13 14.64
CA ARG A 325 12.82 -28.14 13.52
C ARG A 325 13.41 -26.76 13.30
N ALA A 326 12.58 -25.72 13.32
CA ALA A 326 13.03 -24.34 13.18
C ALA A 326 13.98 -23.92 14.32
N GLU A 327 13.66 -24.29 15.56
CA GLU A 327 14.51 -24.09 16.74
C GLU A 327 15.85 -24.81 16.58
N ALA A 328 15.85 -26.09 16.19
CA ALA A 328 17.07 -26.85 16.00
C ALA A 328 17.98 -26.23 14.94
N VAL A 329 17.41 -25.73 13.84
CA VAL A 329 18.14 -25.01 12.78
C VAL A 329 18.71 -23.69 13.31
N ALA A 330 17.89 -22.88 13.97
CA ALA A 330 18.32 -21.62 14.57
C ALA A 330 19.46 -21.83 15.58
N ALA A 331 19.33 -22.82 16.47
CA ALA A 331 20.32 -23.17 17.47
C ALA A 331 21.63 -23.69 16.85
N ALA A 332 21.56 -24.44 15.75
CA ALA A 332 22.74 -24.90 15.03
C ALA A 332 23.50 -23.76 14.33
N ILE A 333 22.80 -22.72 13.89
CA ILE A 333 23.38 -21.56 13.19
C ILE A 333 23.92 -20.52 14.17
N ALA A 334 23.28 -20.37 15.32
CA ALA A 334 23.61 -19.36 16.33
C ALA A 334 25.12 -19.23 16.62
N PRO A 335 25.89 -20.29 16.91
CA PRO A 335 27.32 -20.18 17.18
C PRO A 335 28.11 -19.57 16.02
N ALA A 336 27.68 -19.81 14.79
CA ALA A 336 28.39 -19.34 13.61
C ALA A 336 28.04 -17.90 13.22
N LEU A 337 27.05 -17.29 13.89
CA LEU A 337 26.71 -15.87 13.76
C LEU A 337 27.40 -15.00 14.82
N ARG A 338 27.97 -15.59 15.87
CA ARG A 338 28.63 -14.83 16.95
C ARG A 338 29.95 -14.23 16.48
N HIS A 339 30.25 -13.02 16.95
CA HIS A 339 31.62 -12.48 16.86
C HIS A 339 32.49 -13.08 17.97
N ASP A 340 31.91 -13.22 19.17
CA ASP A 340 32.58 -13.82 20.31
C ASP A 340 32.43 -15.36 20.29
N PRO A 341 33.54 -16.12 20.16
CA PRO A 341 33.49 -17.58 20.21
C PRO A 341 33.21 -18.14 21.62
N ASP A 342 33.11 -17.30 22.67
CA ASP A 342 32.75 -17.76 24.01
C ASP A 342 31.35 -18.42 23.99
N PRO A 343 31.23 -19.69 24.40
CA PRO A 343 29.92 -20.35 24.52
C PRO A 343 28.97 -19.64 25.49
N ASN A 344 29.48 -18.86 26.46
CA ASN A 344 28.68 -18.05 27.40
C ASN A 344 28.31 -16.67 26.86
N SER A 345 28.69 -16.34 25.63
CA SER A 345 28.26 -15.09 25.00
C SER A 345 26.75 -15.04 24.89
N SER A 346 26.20 -13.87 25.18
CA SER A 346 24.78 -13.58 25.06
C SER A 346 24.35 -13.28 23.62
N GLU A 347 25.29 -13.29 22.67
CA GLU A 347 25.04 -13.11 21.23
C GLU A 347 24.32 -14.31 20.61
N ALA A 348 23.42 -14.03 19.68
CA ALA A 348 22.65 -15.01 18.92
C ALA A 348 21.94 -16.04 19.82
N GLU A 349 21.30 -15.58 20.90
CA GLU A 349 20.46 -16.43 21.75
C GLU A 349 19.18 -16.82 21.02
N VAL A 350 18.80 -18.09 21.09
CA VAL A 350 17.55 -18.59 20.49
C VAL A 350 16.47 -18.65 21.54
N MET A 351 15.36 -17.96 21.29
CA MET A 351 14.15 -17.97 22.10
C MET A 351 12.98 -18.54 21.29
N VAL A 352 12.15 -19.35 21.91
CA VAL A 352 10.95 -19.94 21.30
C VAL A 352 9.71 -19.65 22.13
N GLU A 353 8.60 -19.38 21.44
CA GLU A 353 7.28 -19.23 22.07
C GLU A 353 6.26 -20.06 21.30
N ARG A 354 5.61 -21.00 21.99
CA ARG A 354 4.66 -21.94 21.36
C ARG A 354 3.22 -21.50 21.49
N ASN A 355 2.88 -20.75 22.54
CA ASN A 355 1.50 -20.46 22.91
C ASN A 355 1.10 -19.08 22.40
N MET A 356 1.19 -18.89 21.09
CA MET A 356 0.78 -17.65 20.45
C MET A 356 -0.27 -17.85 19.35
N ALA A 357 -0.98 -16.77 19.06
CA ALA A 357 -1.85 -16.64 17.91
C ALA A 357 -1.47 -15.38 17.12
N LYS A 358 -1.60 -15.46 15.80
CA LYS A 358 -1.59 -14.28 14.92
C LYS A 358 -3.03 -13.80 14.79
N VAL A 359 -3.28 -12.52 15.04
CA VAL A 359 -4.55 -11.84 14.71
C VAL A 359 -4.26 -10.69 13.76
N SER A 360 -5.07 -10.54 12.73
CA SER A 360 -4.79 -9.57 11.68
C SER A 360 -6.07 -8.91 11.23
N ILE A 361 -6.01 -7.60 11.03
CA ILE A 361 -7.02 -6.88 10.23
C ILE A 361 -6.46 -6.71 8.82
N SER A 362 -7.32 -6.88 7.83
CA SER A 362 -6.97 -6.65 6.42
C SER A 362 -8.05 -5.84 5.73
N GLY A 363 -7.64 -4.86 4.95
CA GLY A 363 -8.55 -4.13 4.07
C GLY A 363 -7.82 -3.13 3.21
N ALA A 364 -8.27 -3.01 1.96
CA ALA A 364 -7.70 -2.02 1.05
C ALA A 364 -8.00 -0.58 1.50
N GLY A 365 -9.11 -0.38 2.23
CA GLY A 365 -9.52 0.91 2.80
C GLY A 365 -8.65 1.41 3.96
N MET A 366 -7.64 0.63 4.36
CA MET A 366 -6.60 1.02 5.31
C MET A 366 -5.58 1.98 4.67
N ILE A 367 -5.35 1.89 3.36
CA ILE A 367 -4.28 2.63 2.66
C ILE A 367 -4.48 4.14 2.82
N GLY A 368 -3.47 4.80 3.37
CA GLY A 368 -3.45 6.25 3.57
C GLY A 368 -4.57 6.76 4.48
N ARG A 369 -5.21 5.89 5.28
CA ARG A 369 -6.21 6.26 6.28
C ARG A 369 -5.57 6.24 7.67
N PRO A 370 -5.24 7.41 8.25
CA PRO A 370 -4.71 7.47 9.60
C PRO A 370 -5.68 6.82 10.61
N GLY A 371 -5.12 6.19 11.62
CA GLY A 371 -5.89 5.72 12.79
C GLY A 371 -6.45 4.31 12.70
N VAL A 372 -6.41 3.61 11.56
CA VAL A 372 -6.92 2.23 11.50
C VAL A 372 -6.09 1.28 12.39
N ALA A 373 -4.76 1.35 12.30
CA ALA A 373 -3.87 0.60 13.20
C ALA A 373 -4.05 1.02 14.67
N ALA A 374 -4.18 2.32 14.93
CA ALA A 374 -4.44 2.84 16.28
C ALA A 374 -5.76 2.31 16.86
N GLN A 375 -6.80 2.19 16.04
CA GLN A 375 -8.09 1.62 16.42
C GLN A 375 -7.96 0.14 16.75
N MET A 376 -7.23 -0.64 15.94
CA MET A 376 -6.93 -2.06 16.25
C MET A 376 -6.25 -2.19 17.61
N PHE A 377 -5.17 -1.43 17.84
CA PHE A 377 -4.43 -1.49 19.10
C PHE A 377 -5.27 -1.04 20.29
N SER A 378 -6.12 -0.02 20.10
CA SER A 378 -7.06 0.44 21.14
C SER A 378 -8.07 -0.65 21.48
N THR A 379 -8.65 -1.31 20.47
CA THR A 379 -9.59 -2.42 20.66
C THR A 379 -8.96 -3.58 21.43
N LEU A 380 -7.75 -4.01 21.03
CA LEU A 380 -7.03 -5.06 21.74
C LEU A 380 -6.71 -4.64 23.19
N ALA A 381 -6.29 -3.40 23.39
CA ALA A 381 -6.00 -2.86 24.72
C ALA A 381 -7.25 -2.80 25.62
N SER A 382 -8.38 -2.34 25.09
CA SER A 382 -9.67 -2.32 25.81
C SER A 382 -10.17 -3.72 26.15
N ALA A 383 -9.85 -4.71 25.30
CA ALA A 383 -10.07 -6.11 25.59
C ALA A 383 -9.03 -6.69 26.56
N GLY A 384 -8.05 -5.93 27.04
CA GLY A 384 -6.98 -6.41 27.92
C GLY A 384 -6.06 -7.42 27.25
N VAL A 385 -5.89 -7.36 25.93
CA VAL A 385 -4.98 -8.20 25.15
C VAL A 385 -3.66 -7.46 24.96
N ASN A 386 -2.56 -8.06 25.40
CA ASN A 386 -1.22 -7.49 25.15
C ASN A 386 -0.73 -7.88 23.75
N ILE A 387 0.03 -6.98 23.13
CA ILE A 387 0.60 -7.21 21.80
C ILE A 387 2.08 -7.55 21.97
N GLU A 388 2.50 -8.73 21.51
CA GLU A 388 3.91 -9.16 21.58
C GLU A 388 4.72 -8.71 20.38
N MET A 389 4.12 -8.80 19.18
CA MET A 389 4.76 -8.42 17.92
C MET A 389 3.75 -7.70 17.04
N ILE A 390 4.25 -6.73 16.27
CA ILE A 390 3.48 -6.04 15.23
C ILE A 390 4.27 -6.18 13.93
N SER A 391 3.57 -6.57 12.87
CA SER A 391 4.05 -6.47 11.49
C SER A 391 2.94 -5.85 10.65
N THR A 392 3.27 -4.88 9.80
CA THR A 392 2.28 -4.23 8.94
C THR A 392 2.71 -4.26 7.48
N SER A 393 1.70 -4.29 6.63
CA SER A 393 1.75 -3.89 5.24
C SER A 393 0.73 -2.79 5.00
N GLU A 394 0.56 -2.40 3.75
CA GLU A 394 -0.31 -1.26 3.41
C GLU A 394 -1.79 -1.63 3.48
N VAL A 395 -2.10 -2.93 3.41
CA VAL A 395 -3.47 -3.46 3.44
C VAL A 395 -3.72 -4.39 4.63
N GLN A 396 -2.74 -4.59 5.52
CA GLN A 396 -2.87 -5.52 6.64
C GLN A 396 -2.03 -5.09 7.84
N VAL A 397 -2.61 -5.20 9.04
CA VAL A 397 -1.88 -5.08 10.31
C VAL A 397 -2.02 -6.40 11.05
N SER A 398 -0.90 -7.04 11.35
CA SER A 398 -0.80 -8.33 12.02
C SER A 398 -0.17 -8.16 13.40
N CYS A 399 -0.82 -8.72 14.41
CA CYS A 399 -0.33 -8.76 15.78
C CYS A 399 -0.14 -10.20 16.22
N ALA A 400 1.00 -10.50 16.83
CA ALA A 400 1.16 -11.72 17.62
C ALA A 400 0.71 -11.45 19.05
N ILE A 401 -0.14 -12.32 19.58
CA ILE A 401 -0.71 -12.26 20.92
C ILE A 401 -0.64 -13.64 21.58
N THR A 402 -0.81 -13.70 22.90
CA THR A 402 -0.96 -14.98 23.61
C THR A 402 -2.15 -15.76 23.05
N GLU A 403 -1.99 -17.07 22.84
CA GLU A 403 -3.05 -17.93 22.29
C GLU A 403 -4.35 -17.88 23.12
N ALA A 404 -4.24 -17.79 24.45
CA ALA A 404 -5.38 -17.71 25.37
C ALA A 404 -6.25 -16.44 25.16
N ASP A 405 -5.71 -15.40 24.53
CA ASP A 405 -6.41 -14.14 24.27
C ASP A 405 -7.09 -14.11 22.89
N CYS A 406 -6.89 -15.13 22.06
CA CYS A 406 -7.30 -15.14 20.65
C CYS A 406 -8.81 -14.91 20.46
N ASP A 407 -9.66 -15.68 21.14
CA ASP A 407 -11.13 -15.57 20.99
C ASP A 407 -11.64 -14.18 21.40
N ARG A 408 -11.07 -13.61 22.48
CA ARG A 408 -11.43 -12.29 22.98
C ARG A 408 -10.97 -11.18 22.04
N ALA A 409 -9.76 -11.30 21.49
CA ALA A 409 -9.22 -10.38 20.49
C ALA A 409 -10.09 -10.38 19.23
N ILE A 410 -10.44 -11.57 18.72
CA ILE A 410 -11.28 -11.74 17.53
C ILE A 410 -12.65 -11.10 17.73
N ALA A 411 -13.32 -11.42 18.85
CA ALA A 411 -14.65 -10.88 19.14
C ALA A 411 -14.63 -9.34 19.18
N ALA A 412 -13.66 -8.75 19.88
CA ALA A 412 -13.52 -7.31 20.01
C ALA A 412 -13.22 -6.62 18.66
N LEU A 413 -12.35 -7.22 17.83
CA LEU A 413 -12.00 -6.69 16.50
C LEU A 413 -13.19 -6.77 15.54
N CYS A 414 -13.90 -7.91 15.50
CA CYS A 414 -15.10 -8.08 14.69
C CYS A 414 -16.20 -7.09 15.08
N GLU A 415 -16.42 -6.87 16.37
CA GLU A 415 -17.37 -5.87 16.87
C GLU A 415 -16.96 -4.44 16.46
N THR A 416 -15.70 -4.08 16.68
CA THR A 416 -15.19 -2.72 16.39
C THR A 416 -15.27 -2.39 14.90
N PHE A 417 -14.78 -3.29 14.05
CA PHE A 417 -14.72 -3.08 12.61
C PHE A 417 -16.01 -3.49 11.89
N LYS A 418 -16.98 -4.07 12.61
CA LYS A 418 -18.28 -4.54 12.09
C LYS A 418 -18.13 -5.54 10.94
N VAL A 419 -17.10 -6.37 11.00
CA VAL A 419 -16.78 -7.41 10.01
C VAL A 419 -16.98 -8.80 10.61
N THR A 420 -17.17 -9.79 9.75
CA THR A 420 -17.19 -11.19 10.17
C THR A 420 -15.77 -11.76 10.23
N THR A 421 -15.59 -12.80 11.04
CA THR A 421 -14.36 -13.58 11.01
C THR A 421 -14.26 -14.31 9.69
N SER A 422 -13.10 -14.21 9.07
CA SER A 422 -12.71 -15.19 8.06
C SER A 422 -11.72 -16.14 8.73
N PRO A 423 -11.91 -17.48 8.67
CA PRO A 423 -10.79 -18.37 8.93
C PRO A 423 -9.64 -17.90 8.02
N SER A 424 -8.40 -17.90 8.55
CA SER A 424 -7.20 -17.44 7.84
C SER A 424 -7.35 -17.68 6.33
N ASN A 425 -7.43 -16.58 5.57
CA ASN A 425 -7.88 -16.56 4.17
C ASN A 425 -6.89 -17.24 3.21
N LEU A 426 -6.01 -18.10 3.73
CA LEU A 426 -5.25 -19.12 3.01
C LEU A 426 -6.17 -19.96 2.09
N GLY A 427 -7.46 -20.05 2.41
CA GLY A 427 -8.48 -20.70 1.56
C GLY A 427 -8.92 -19.92 0.32
N ASN A 428 -8.85 -18.58 0.30
CA ASN A 428 -9.25 -17.77 -0.88
C ASN A 428 -8.11 -17.49 -1.85
N VAL A 429 -6.88 -17.91 -1.53
CA VAL A 429 -5.78 -18.08 -2.51
C VAL A 429 -6.04 -19.26 -3.45
N HIS A 430 -7.25 -19.84 -3.45
CA HIS A 430 -7.68 -20.85 -4.42
C HIS A 430 -7.71 -20.38 -5.89
N LEU A 431 -7.49 -19.10 -6.17
CA LEU A 431 -7.29 -18.60 -7.54
C LEU A 431 -5.87 -18.84 -8.08
N VAL A 432 -4.92 -19.30 -7.25
CA VAL A 432 -3.52 -19.48 -7.65
C VAL A 432 -3.07 -20.92 -7.37
N LYS A 433 -3.74 -21.87 -8.03
CA LYS A 433 -3.30 -23.29 -8.08
C LYS A 433 -2.39 -23.60 -9.27
N ASP A 434 -1.93 -22.59 -10.01
CA ASP A 434 -0.99 -22.80 -11.10
C ASP A 434 0.44 -22.80 -10.59
N ALA A 435 1.13 -23.93 -10.80
CA ALA A 435 2.57 -24.10 -10.59
C ALA A 435 3.42 -23.04 -11.31
N ASP A 436 2.84 -22.36 -12.31
CA ASP A 436 3.46 -21.32 -13.13
C ASP A 436 3.38 -19.91 -12.52
N THR A 437 2.74 -19.72 -11.36
CA THR A 437 2.69 -18.39 -10.73
C THR A 437 4.07 -18.03 -10.17
N PRO A 438 4.67 -16.91 -10.60
CA PRO A 438 5.98 -16.51 -10.12
C PRO A 438 5.92 -16.16 -8.62
N PRO A 439 6.96 -16.48 -7.83
CA PRO A 439 7.00 -16.12 -6.41
C PRO A 439 6.91 -14.61 -6.19
N VAL A 440 7.56 -13.85 -7.07
CA VAL A 440 7.59 -12.39 -7.03
C VAL A 440 7.10 -11.87 -8.37
N ARG A 441 6.14 -10.94 -8.33
CA ARG A 441 5.53 -10.29 -9.49
C ARG A 441 6.25 -9.00 -9.85
N GLY A 442 6.68 -8.24 -8.84
CA GLY A 442 7.40 -6.99 -8.99
C GLY A 442 8.17 -6.58 -7.74
N ALA A 443 9.03 -5.58 -7.90
CA ALA A 443 9.83 -4.97 -6.84
C ALA A 443 9.74 -3.45 -6.92
N ALA A 444 9.82 -2.78 -5.77
CA ALA A 444 9.72 -1.33 -5.68
C ALA A 444 10.72 -0.77 -4.66
N LEU A 445 11.01 0.53 -4.82
CA LEU A 445 11.93 1.29 -3.99
C LEU A 445 11.27 2.61 -3.59
N ASP A 446 11.18 2.85 -2.29
CA ASP A 446 10.69 4.11 -1.74
C ASP A 446 11.79 4.84 -0.96
N HIS A 447 12.12 6.05 -1.41
CA HIS A 447 13.09 6.96 -0.79
C HIS A 447 12.44 8.07 0.03
N ASN A 448 11.11 8.14 0.06
CA ASN A 448 10.38 9.25 0.70
C ASN A 448 9.90 8.90 2.11
N GLN A 449 10.47 7.85 2.71
CA GLN A 449 10.17 7.43 4.07
C GLN A 449 11.25 7.93 5.03
N ALA A 450 10.87 8.07 6.28
CA ALA A 450 11.77 8.21 7.41
C ALA A 450 11.38 7.19 8.48
N ARG A 451 12.35 6.69 9.21
CA ARG A 451 12.16 5.80 10.35
C ARG A 451 12.10 6.62 11.63
N ILE A 452 11.10 6.34 12.46
CA ILE A 452 11.03 6.77 13.85
C ILE A 452 11.12 5.54 14.75
N ALA A 453 11.93 5.59 15.80
CA ALA A 453 11.99 4.56 16.82
C ALA A 453 11.77 5.18 18.20
N ILE A 454 10.88 4.59 19.00
CA ILE A 454 10.64 4.95 20.39
C ILE A 454 11.26 3.85 21.24
N ARG A 455 12.26 4.20 22.05
CA ARG A 455 12.94 3.21 22.90
C ARG A 455 12.27 3.05 24.25
N GLN A 456 12.34 1.83 24.77
CA GLN A 456 11.86 1.47 26.10
C GLN A 456 10.37 1.76 26.32
N VAL A 457 9.53 1.52 25.31
CA VAL A 457 8.07 1.57 25.47
C VAL A 457 7.62 0.51 26.47
N PRO A 458 6.88 0.86 27.54
CA PRO A 458 6.34 -0.13 28.48
C PRO A 458 5.53 -1.24 27.78
N ASP A 459 5.89 -2.49 28.02
CA ASP A 459 5.25 -3.68 27.44
C ASP A 459 3.98 -4.02 28.21
N ARG A 460 2.93 -3.24 27.95
CA ARG A 460 1.60 -3.42 28.53
C ARG A 460 0.50 -2.97 27.56
N PRO A 461 -0.72 -3.49 27.70
CA PRO A 461 -1.85 -3.11 26.85
C PRO A 461 -2.04 -1.59 26.78
N GLY A 462 -2.21 -1.08 25.57
CA GLY A 462 -2.55 0.32 25.29
C GLY A 462 -1.39 1.26 24.97
N MET A 463 -0.13 0.83 25.11
CA MET A 463 1.00 1.70 24.77
C MET A 463 1.09 1.99 23.27
N ALA A 464 1.06 0.96 22.42
CA ALA A 464 0.99 1.13 20.96
C ALA A 464 -0.24 1.97 20.55
N ALA A 465 -1.40 1.71 21.18
CA ALA A 465 -2.62 2.47 20.93
C ALA A 465 -2.43 3.98 21.14
N ARG A 466 -1.81 4.39 22.26
CA ARG A 466 -1.53 5.80 22.57
C ARG A 466 -0.62 6.46 21.55
N ILE A 467 0.48 5.79 21.19
CA ILE A 467 1.46 6.30 20.21
C ILE A 467 0.78 6.56 18.87
N PHE A 468 0.07 5.57 18.34
CA PHE A 468 -0.50 5.66 17.01
C PHE A 468 -1.81 6.47 16.97
N ALA A 469 -2.55 6.58 18.07
CA ALA A 469 -3.69 7.49 18.18
C ALA A 469 -3.23 8.95 18.11
N LEU A 470 -2.16 9.31 18.83
CA LEU A 470 -1.60 10.67 18.82
C LEU A 470 -1.19 11.09 17.39
N LEU A 471 -0.53 10.19 16.65
CA LEU A 471 -0.17 10.42 15.25
C LEU A 471 -1.41 10.56 14.35
N ALA A 472 -2.39 9.69 14.53
CA ALA A 472 -3.62 9.69 13.74
C ALA A 472 -4.47 10.96 13.94
N GLU A 473 -4.59 11.45 15.17
CA GLU A 473 -5.28 12.71 15.51
C GLU A 473 -4.70 13.91 14.78
N HIS A 474 -3.40 13.87 14.47
CA HIS A 474 -2.68 14.90 13.72
C HIS A 474 -2.53 14.54 12.22
N THR A 475 -3.29 13.55 11.75
CA THR A 475 -3.33 13.09 10.36
C THR A 475 -2.00 12.56 9.81
N VAL A 476 -1.08 12.15 10.68
CA VAL A 476 0.16 11.46 10.28
C VAL A 476 -0.18 10.01 9.96
N SER A 477 0.07 9.59 8.71
CA SER A 477 -0.09 8.21 8.28
C SER A 477 1.19 7.42 8.55
N VAL A 478 1.03 6.21 9.09
CA VAL A 478 2.12 5.29 9.32
C VAL A 478 2.07 4.19 8.27
N ASP A 479 3.24 3.81 7.75
CA ASP A 479 3.41 2.82 6.68
C ASP A 479 3.77 1.45 7.27
N MET A 480 4.94 1.34 7.90
CA MET A 480 5.40 0.11 8.54
C MET A 480 5.44 0.28 10.05
N ILE A 481 4.98 -0.69 10.84
CA ILE A 481 5.13 -0.74 12.30
C ILE A 481 5.80 -2.05 12.69
N ILE A 482 6.85 -1.96 13.50
CA ILE A 482 7.62 -3.07 14.03
C ILE A 482 7.79 -2.90 15.54
N GLN A 483 7.48 -3.95 16.29
CA GLN A 483 7.80 -4.03 17.73
C GLN A 483 8.93 -5.03 17.98
N SER A 484 9.95 -4.61 18.73
CA SER A 484 11.12 -5.43 19.05
C SER A 484 10.77 -6.63 19.96
N GLN A 485 11.55 -7.70 19.84
CA GLN A 485 11.40 -8.92 20.65
C GLN A 485 12.15 -8.87 21.97
N ARG A 486 13.21 -8.08 22.07
CA ARG A 486 13.97 -7.96 23.31
C ARG A 486 13.18 -7.21 24.36
N CYS A 487 12.87 -7.92 25.44
CA CYS A 487 12.37 -7.34 26.67
C CYS A 487 13.54 -6.75 27.47
N ARG A 488 13.40 -5.53 27.95
CA ARG A 488 14.29 -4.96 28.97
C ARG A 488 13.52 -4.78 30.27
N TRP A 489 14.16 -5.08 31.39
CA TRP A 489 13.61 -4.82 32.72
C TRP A 489 14.22 -3.52 33.23
N ILE A 490 13.40 -2.46 33.29
CA ILE A 490 13.85 -1.11 33.64
C ILE A 490 12.91 -0.59 34.73
N GLU A 491 13.48 -0.27 35.89
CA GLU A 491 12.73 0.23 37.06
C GLU A 491 11.51 -0.63 37.42
N GLY A 492 11.61 -1.96 37.26
CA GLY A 492 10.54 -2.91 37.57
C GLY A 492 9.46 -3.05 36.48
N THR A 493 9.61 -2.39 35.34
CA THR A 493 8.71 -2.47 34.19
C THR A 493 9.41 -3.17 33.02
N VAL A 494 8.70 -4.09 32.35
CA VAL A 494 9.17 -4.68 31.10
C VAL A 494 8.95 -3.67 29.97
N THR A 495 9.96 -3.45 29.14
CA THR A 495 9.90 -2.52 28.01
C THR A 495 10.38 -3.16 26.71
N ARG A 496 9.90 -2.61 25.59
CA ARG A 496 10.26 -2.98 24.21
C ARG A 496 10.44 -1.72 23.38
N ASP A 497 11.16 -1.83 22.27
CA ASP A 497 11.24 -0.74 21.31
C ASP A 497 10.12 -0.86 20.26
N ILE A 498 9.56 0.27 19.84
CA ILE A 498 8.61 0.34 18.72
C ILE A 498 9.22 1.24 17.65
N ALA A 499 9.35 0.71 16.44
CA ALA A 499 9.84 1.45 15.29
C ALA A 499 8.81 1.45 14.18
N PHE A 500 8.74 2.54 13.43
CA PHE A 500 7.79 2.67 12.34
C PHE A 500 8.30 3.64 11.26
N THR A 501 7.72 3.58 10.07
CA THR A 501 8.01 4.50 8.96
C THR A 501 6.86 5.43 8.69
N ILE A 502 7.20 6.67 8.33
CA ILE A 502 6.26 7.71 7.91
C ILE A 502 6.83 8.46 6.71
N ALA A 503 5.97 9.20 6.01
CA ALA A 503 6.42 10.10 4.96
C ALA A 503 7.43 11.11 5.52
N ARG A 504 8.51 11.36 4.77
CA ARG A 504 9.58 12.30 5.16
C ARG A 504 9.05 13.72 5.43
N SER A 505 7.92 14.10 4.81
CA SER A 505 7.23 15.37 5.06
C SER A 505 6.62 15.49 6.45
N ASP A 506 6.33 14.37 7.11
CA ASP A 506 5.57 14.33 8.37
C ASP A 506 6.49 14.19 9.59
N VAL A 507 7.80 14.08 9.37
CA VAL A 507 8.82 13.82 10.39
C VAL A 507 8.85 14.88 11.48
N GLU A 508 8.86 16.14 11.09
CA GLU A 508 8.96 17.26 12.05
C GLU A 508 7.75 17.26 12.99
N VAL A 509 6.54 17.15 12.43
CA VAL A 509 5.29 17.07 13.19
C VAL A 509 5.27 15.85 14.12
N ALA A 510 5.60 14.67 13.59
CA ALA A 510 5.59 13.43 14.37
C ALA A 510 6.61 13.46 15.52
N TYR A 511 7.83 13.93 15.26
CA TYR A 511 8.87 14.03 16.27
C TYR A 511 8.48 14.97 17.40
N GLU A 512 7.96 16.17 17.09
CA GLU A 512 7.54 17.12 18.12
C GLU A 512 6.42 16.58 19.01
N LEU A 513 5.43 15.90 18.42
CA LEU A 513 4.32 15.31 19.14
C LEU A 513 4.80 14.20 20.09
N LEU A 514 5.61 13.27 19.56
CA LEU A 514 6.09 12.11 20.31
C LEU A 514 7.06 12.54 21.40
N ASN A 515 8.01 13.43 21.11
CA ASN A 515 9.01 13.88 22.08
C ASN A 515 8.38 14.56 23.30
N LYS A 516 7.25 15.26 23.12
CA LYS A 516 6.46 15.81 24.23
C LYS A 516 5.75 14.72 25.02
N ALA A 517 5.16 13.74 24.34
CA ALA A 517 4.32 12.72 24.94
C ALA A 517 5.10 11.62 25.68
N ILE A 518 6.28 11.22 25.18
CA ILE A 518 7.03 10.08 25.72
C ILE A 518 7.52 10.29 27.16
N MET A 519 7.75 11.55 27.57
CA MET A 519 8.12 11.90 28.95
C MET A 519 7.05 11.50 29.96
N GLU A 520 5.77 11.55 29.58
CA GLU A 520 4.65 11.15 30.45
C GLU A 520 4.39 9.64 30.42
N TRP A 521 4.89 8.95 29.39
CA TRP A 521 4.60 7.55 29.13
C TRP A 521 5.64 6.59 29.67
N GLY A 522 6.76 7.11 30.18
CA GLY A 522 7.87 6.31 30.71
C GLY A 522 8.70 5.64 29.63
N CYS A 523 8.76 6.23 28.42
CA CYS A 523 9.69 5.80 27.38
C CYS A 523 11.00 6.62 27.49
N GLU A 524 12.08 6.15 26.85
CA GLU A 524 13.40 6.78 26.95
C GLU A 524 13.56 7.97 25.99
N ASP A 525 13.52 7.71 24.68
CA ASP A 525 13.77 8.70 23.65
C ASP A 525 13.06 8.35 22.32
N VAL A 526 13.01 9.34 21.43
CA VAL A 526 12.55 9.22 20.06
C VAL A 526 13.74 9.42 19.12
N LEU A 527 14.10 8.38 18.36
CA LEU A 527 15.15 8.43 17.36
C LEU A 527 14.54 8.58 15.97
N VAL A 528 15.15 9.42 15.13
CA VAL A 528 14.71 9.68 13.76
C VAL A 528 15.86 9.41 12.80
N ASP A 529 15.57 8.68 11.74
CA ASP A 529 16.48 8.44 10.64
C ASP A 529 15.79 8.70 9.31
N THR A 530 16.29 9.71 8.58
CA THR A 530 15.75 10.08 7.27
C THR A 530 16.57 9.49 6.12
N ALA A 531 17.76 8.97 6.39
CA ALA A 531 18.71 8.46 5.39
C ALA A 531 18.48 6.97 5.11
N ILE A 532 17.21 6.60 4.91
CA ILE A 532 16.78 5.23 4.64
C ILE A 532 16.12 5.11 3.26
N ALA A 533 16.12 3.89 2.73
CA ALA A 533 15.28 3.49 1.61
C ALA A 533 14.59 2.17 1.91
N LYS A 534 13.34 2.04 1.46
CA LYS A 534 12.53 0.82 1.61
C LYS A 534 12.52 0.07 0.29
N VAL A 535 13.16 -1.10 0.27
CA VAL A 535 13.17 -2.02 -0.89
C VAL A 535 12.18 -3.13 -0.60
N SER A 536 11.25 -3.37 -1.52
CA SER A 536 10.18 -4.34 -1.30
C SER A 536 9.97 -5.22 -2.52
N ILE A 537 9.64 -6.49 -2.28
CA ILE A 537 9.12 -7.43 -3.27
C ILE A 537 7.66 -7.74 -2.99
N VAL A 538 6.87 -7.92 -4.06
CA VAL A 538 5.45 -8.25 -3.97
C VAL A 538 5.13 -9.39 -4.93
N GLY A 539 4.33 -10.35 -4.49
CA GLY A 539 3.86 -11.46 -5.32
C GLY A 539 2.99 -12.44 -4.56
N ILE A 540 1.82 -12.77 -5.09
CA ILE A 540 0.92 -13.74 -4.43
C ILE A 540 1.50 -15.17 -4.41
N GLY A 541 2.45 -15.46 -5.31
CA GLY A 541 3.11 -16.76 -5.40
C GLY A 541 4.16 -17.03 -4.30
N MET A 542 4.45 -16.07 -3.42
CA MET A 542 5.36 -16.31 -2.29
C MET A 542 4.69 -17.03 -1.12
N VAL A 543 3.35 -17.01 -1.06
CA VAL A 543 2.58 -17.68 -0.01
C VAL A 543 2.90 -19.18 -0.02
N HIS A 544 3.31 -19.72 1.13
CA HIS A 544 3.73 -21.11 1.32
C HIS A 544 4.91 -21.58 0.45
N ARG A 545 5.72 -20.66 -0.09
CA ARG A 545 6.91 -20.99 -0.86
C ARG A 545 8.17 -20.70 -0.04
N PRO A 546 8.84 -21.73 0.51
CA PRO A 546 10.06 -21.53 1.28
C PRO A 546 11.14 -20.80 0.46
N GLY A 547 11.90 -19.94 1.14
CA GLY A 547 13.13 -19.37 0.59
C GLY A 547 12.97 -18.10 -0.25
N VAL A 548 11.76 -17.57 -0.48
CA VAL A 548 11.60 -16.28 -1.18
C VAL A 548 12.29 -15.15 -0.42
N ALA A 549 12.01 -14.99 0.87
CA ALA A 549 12.70 -13.99 1.71
C ALA A 549 14.22 -14.25 1.78
N ALA A 550 14.64 -15.51 1.88
CA ALA A 550 16.06 -15.88 1.90
C ALA A 550 16.79 -15.43 0.62
N GLN A 551 16.19 -15.60 -0.55
CA GLN A 551 16.75 -15.15 -1.83
C GLN A 551 16.92 -13.63 -1.88
N MET A 552 15.92 -12.88 -1.38
CA MET A 552 16.00 -11.42 -1.29
C MET A 552 17.15 -10.98 -0.37
N PHE A 553 17.24 -11.55 0.83
CA PHE A 553 18.29 -11.18 1.80
C PHE A 553 19.67 -11.55 1.29
N GLU A 554 19.82 -12.69 0.64
CA GLU A 554 21.07 -13.13 0.01
C GLU A 554 21.50 -12.17 -1.11
N ALA A 555 20.58 -11.75 -1.98
CA ALA A 555 20.88 -10.80 -3.05
C ALA A 555 21.37 -9.44 -2.53
N ILE A 556 20.72 -8.93 -1.47
CA ILE A 556 21.13 -7.69 -0.79
C ILE A 556 22.51 -7.87 -0.12
N ALA A 557 22.72 -8.99 0.58
CA ALA A 557 23.98 -9.29 1.25
C ALA A 557 25.17 -9.46 0.29
N GLN A 558 24.96 -10.03 -0.89
CA GLN A 558 26.00 -10.20 -1.92
C GLN A 558 26.50 -8.85 -2.48
N ARG A 559 25.70 -7.78 -2.35
CA ARG A 559 26.12 -6.41 -2.66
C ARG A 559 26.83 -5.71 -1.48
N GLY A 560 27.00 -6.39 -0.35
CA GLY A 560 27.55 -5.82 0.87
C GLY A 560 26.61 -4.85 1.58
N ILE A 561 25.31 -4.88 1.28
CA ILE A 561 24.32 -3.96 1.82
C ILE A 561 23.76 -4.52 3.13
N ASN A 562 23.70 -3.68 4.17
CA ASN A 562 23.11 -4.08 5.44
C ASN A 562 21.59 -3.91 5.41
N ILE A 563 20.86 -4.82 6.06
CA ILE A 563 19.42 -4.72 6.25
C ILE A 563 19.17 -4.19 7.65
N GLN A 564 18.60 -2.98 7.75
CA GLN A 564 18.36 -2.30 9.02
C GLN A 564 17.09 -2.80 9.72
N MET A 565 16.03 -3.07 8.95
CA MET A 565 14.73 -3.55 9.43
C MET A 565 14.09 -4.45 8.38
N ILE A 566 13.27 -5.41 8.82
CA ILE A 566 12.51 -6.33 7.97
C ILE A 566 11.07 -6.38 8.47
N ALA A 567 10.10 -6.22 7.56
CA ALA A 567 8.71 -6.54 7.80
C ALA A 567 8.11 -7.34 6.64
N THR A 568 7.21 -8.27 6.97
CA THR A 568 6.51 -9.10 5.99
C THR A 568 5.00 -9.10 6.19
N SER A 569 4.29 -9.27 5.09
CA SER A 569 2.93 -9.82 5.02
C SER A 569 2.95 -11.08 4.16
N GLU A 570 1.79 -11.69 3.91
CA GLU A 570 1.71 -12.95 3.16
C GLU A 570 2.23 -12.82 1.72
N ILE A 571 2.13 -11.63 1.11
CA ILE A 571 2.49 -11.39 -0.30
C ILE A 571 3.57 -10.32 -0.50
N LYS A 572 4.18 -9.83 0.59
CA LYS A 572 5.17 -8.74 0.55
C LYS A 572 6.27 -8.94 1.56
N VAL A 573 7.50 -8.67 1.14
CA VAL A 573 8.68 -8.57 2.01
C VAL A 573 9.30 -7.20 1.80
N SER A 574 9.54 -6.46 2.88
CA SER A 574 10.16 -5.14 2.84
C SER A 574 11.42 -5.11 3.71
N CYS A 575 12.49 -4.55 3.16
CA CYS A 575 13.75 -4.30 3.86
C CYS A 575 14.02 -2.80 3.88
N LEU A 576 14.35 -2.26 5.05
CA LEU A 576 14.98 -0.95 5.14
C LEU A 576 16.49 -1.11 4.97
N VAL A 577 17.05 -0.32 4.07
CA VAL A 577 18.48 -0.22 3.79
C VAL A 577 18.90 1.25 3.88
N ALA A 578 20.19 1.54 3.87
CA ALA A 578 20.67 2.92 3.78
C ALA A 578 20.19 3.56 2.47
N GLU A 579 19.83 4.85 2.49
CA GLU A 579 19.31 5.56 1.31
C GLU A 579 20.25 5.46 0.10
N ALA A 580 21.57 5.54 0.35
CA ALA A 580 22.60 5.42 -0.67
C ALA A 580 22.64 4.03 -1.35
N ASP A 581 22.19 2.98 -0.66
CA ASP A 581 22.21 1.60 -1.14
C ASP A 581 20.90 1.18 -1.82
N GLY A 582 19.83 1.97 -1.69
CA GLY A 582 18.49 1.60 -2.14
C GLY A 582 18.41 1.17 -3.61
N VAL A 583 19.09 1.90 -4.50
CA VAL A 583 19.13 1.58 -5.93
C VAL A 583 19.84 0.24 -6.20
N SER A 584 21.01 0.04 -5.57
CA SER A 584 21.80 -1.19 -5.71
C SER A 584 21.04 -2.40 -5.16
N ALA A 585 20.34 -2.23 -4.04
CA ALA A 585 19.48 -3.25 -3.45
C ALA A 585 18.30 -3.60 -4.37
N LEU A 586 17.58 -2.60 -4.92
CA LEU A 586 16.48 -2.85 -5.85
C LEU A 586 16.95 -3.62 -7.09
N GLN A 587 18.10 -3.23 -7.67
CA GLN A 587 18.67 -3.91 -8.83
C GLN A 587 19.01 -5.37 -8.52
N ALA A 588 19.70 -5.64 -7.39
CA ALA A 588 20.04 -7.00 -6.99
C ALA A 588 18.79 -7.88 -6.75
N VAL A 589 17.75 -7.30 -6.14
CA VAL A 589 16.47 -7.98 -5.91
C VAL A 589 15.75 -8.25 -7.24
N HIS A 590 15.75 -7.30 -8.17
CA HIS A 590 15.13 -7.49 -9.48
C HIS A 590 15.84 -8.59 -10.30
N ASP A 591 17.17 -8.61 -10.25
CA ASP A 591 18.01 -9.63 -10.90
C ASP A 591 17.72 -11.04 -10.36
N VAL A 592 17.74 -11.23 -9.03
CA VAL A 592 17.64 -12.57 -8.42
C VAL A 592 16.28 -13.24 -8.68
N PHE A 593 15.22 -12.44 -8.83
CA PHE A 593 13.88 -12.95 -9.12
C PHE A 593 13.57 -13.03 -10.63
N GLY A 594 14.54 -12.77 -11.51
CA GLY A 594 14.36 -12.90 -12.95
C GLY A 594 13.25 -11.99 -13.50
N LEU A 595 13.17 -10.77 -12.97
CA LEU A 595 12.12 -9.81 -13.32
C LEU A 595 12.43 -9.03 -14.61
N ALA A 596 13.62 -9.21 -15.19
CA ALA A 596 14.06 -8.57 -16.42
C ALA A 596 13.25 -9.00 -17.65
N GLY A 597 13.15 -8.06 -18.60
CA GLY A 597 12.59 -8.27 -19.92
C GLY A 597 13.66 -8.14 -21.01
N ASN A 598 13.34 -8.62 -22.22
CA ASN A 598 14.26 -8.55 -23.36
C ASN A 598 14.21 -7.19 -24.10
N THR A 599 13.35 -6.28 -23.67
CA THR A 599 13.10 -4.99 -24.31
C THR A 599 13.21 -3.88 -23.29
N ARG A 600 14.09 -2.91 -23.56
CA ARG A 600 14.20 -1.67 -22.79
C ARG A 600 12.97 -0.80 -23.02
N ILE A 601 12.42 -0.26 -21.95
CA ILE A 601 11.24 0.61 -21.99
C ILE A 601 11.67 1.99 -21.49
N ASP A 602 11.82 2.94 -22.41
CA ASP A 602 12.14 4.31 -22.05
C ASP A 602 10.86 5.05 -21.63
N VAL A 603 10.81 5.46 -20.37
CA VAL A 603 9.71 6.27 -19.82
C VAL A 603 10.16 7.73 -19.76
N PRO A 604 9.34 8.70 -20.21
CA PRO A 604 9.66 10.12 -20.09
C PRO A 604 9.95 10.51 -18.62
N ALA A 605 10.97 11.35 -18.42
CA ALA A 605 11.43 11.79 -17.10
C ALA A 605 10.37 12.57 -16.31
#